data_AF-K2D2D0-F1
#
_entry.id   AF-K2D2D0-F1
#
_cell.length_a   1.000
_cell.length_b   1.000
_cell.length_c   1.000
_cell.angle_alpha   90.00
_cell.angle_beta   90.00
_cell.angle_gamma   90.00
#
_symmetry.space_group_name_H-M   'P 1'
#
loop_
_entity.id
_entity.type
_entity.pdbx_description
1 polymer ?
#
loop_
_entity_poly.entity_id
_entity_poly.type
_entity_poly.pdbx_seq_one_letter_code
_entity_poly.pdbx_strand_id
1 'polypeptide(L)'
;MVYPINKVHKAHYVLMNIECSEPVLKEIETAFRYNDMVIRNLVLRCKEAITEQSPVARQEQENNRAPRSGSGRRFYSESDETRELPEGEAQ
;
A
#
# COMPACT_ATOMS: atom_id res chain seq x y z
N MET A 1 -12.90 -2.99 -3.60
CA MET A 1 -12.38 -3.22 -2.24
C MET A 1 -11.11 -4.05 -2.35
N VAL A 2 -10.05 -3.63 -1.66
CA VAL A 2 -8.78 -4.36 -1.58
C VAL A 2 -8.87 -5.31 -0.39
N TYR A 3 -8.64 -6.59 -0.62
CA TYR A 3 -8.66 -7.62 0.41
C TYR A 3 -7.34 -7.60 1.21
N PRO A 4 -7.37 -7.92 2.52
CA PRO A 4 -6.16 -7.99 3.32
C PRO A 4 -5.24 -9.09 2.81
N ILE A 5 -3.94 -8.80 2.78
CA ILE A 5 -2.89 -9.78 2.49
C ILE A 5 -2.14 -9.97 3.79
N ASN A 6 -2.02 -11.22 4.27
CA ASN A 6 -1.33 -11.56 5.52
C ASN A 6 -1.78 -10.71 6.73
N LYS A 7 -3.08 -10.40 6.83
CA LYS A 7 -3.68 -9.56 7.91
C LYS A 7 -3.15 -8.11 7.95
N VAL A 8 -2.47 -7.66 6.90
CA VAL A 8 -1.98 -6.28 6.77
C VAL A 8 -3.01 -5.42 6.04
N HIS A 9 -3.34 -4.26 6.61
CA HIS A 9 -4.32 -3.31 6.07
C HIS A 9 -3.68 -2.08 5.39
N LYS A 10 -2.37 -1.88 5.55
CA LYS A 10 -1.61 -0.77 4.96
C LYS A 10 -0.34 -1.30 4.30
N ALA A 11 -0.11 -0.92 3.06
CA ALA A 11 1.08 -1.30 2.31
C ALA A 11 1.69 -0.07 1.64
N HIS A 12 3.02 -0.09 1.50
CA HIS A 12 3.75 0.92 0.75
C HIS A 12 3.91 0.44 -0.70
N TYR A 13 3.35 1.18 -1.63
CA TYR A 13 3.45 0.89 -3.05
C TYR A 13 4.66 1.61 -3.64
N VAL A 14 5.53 0.86 -4.31
CA VAL A 14 6.65 1.38 -5.08
C VAL A 14 6.48 0.92 -6.52
N LEU A 15 6.55 1.86 -7.46
CA LEU A 15 6.65 1.58 -8.88
C LEU A 15 8.08 1.88 -9.32
N MET A 16 8.68 0.95 -10.06
CA MET A 16 10.03 1.12 -10.59
C MET A 16 10.06 0.64 -12.04
N ASN A 17 10.57 1.49 -12.93
CA ASN A 17 10.88 1.14 -14.31
C ASN A 17 12.40 0.95 -14.40
N ILE A 18 12.83 -0.26 -14.74
CA ILE A 18 14.25 -0.64 -14.78
C ILE A 18 14.57 -1.19 -16.15
N GLU A 19 15.67 -0.74 -16.74
CA GLU A 19 16.29 -1.39 -17.88
C GLU A 19 17.41 -2.30 -17.36
N CYS A 20 17.24 -3.61 -17.55
CA CYS A 20 18.22 -4.59 -17.09
C CYS A 20 18.26 -5.82 -18.00
N SER A 21 19.34 -6.58 -17.88
CA SER A 21 19.48 -7.87 -18.55
C SER A 21 18.76 -8.99 -17.78
N GLU A 22 18.45 -10.08 -18.47
CA GLU A 22 17.75 -11.24 -17.88
C GLU A 22 18.41 -11.83 -16.60
N PRO A 23 19.74 -11.97 -16.47
CA PRO A 23 20.33 -12.52 -15.24
C PRO A 23 20.07 -11.61 -14.03
N VAL A 24 20.16 -10.29 -14.22
CA VAL A 24 19.92 -9.31 -13.14
C VAL A 24 18.45 -9.33 -12.71
N LEU A 25 17.52 -9.52 -13.66
CA LEU A 25 16.10 -9.64 -13.33
C LEU A 25 15.83 -10.85 -12.41
N LYS A 26 16.48 -11.98 -12.65
CA LYS A 26 16.34 -13.19 -11.80
C LYS A 26 16.90 -12.97 -10.40
N GLU A 27 18.00 -12.22 -10.28
CA GLU A 27 18.55 -11.85 -8.98
C GLU A 27 17.58 -10.98 -8.19
N ILE A 28 16.95 -9.97 -8.83
CA ILE A 28 15.96 -9.10 -8.20
C ILE A 28 14.72 -9.91 -7.76
N GLU A 29 14.23 -10.81 -8.60
CA GLU A 29 13.09 -11.68 -8.25
C GLU A 29 13.41 -12.55 -7.03
N THR A 30 14.62 -13.10 -6.99
CA THR A 30 15.10 -13.91 -5.87
C THR A 30 15.21 -13.07 -4.60
N ALA A 31 15.75 -11.85 -4.70
CA ALA A 31 15.86 -10.92 -3.57
C ALA A 31 14.49 -10.55 -3.00
N PHE A 32 13.48 -10.28 -3.83
CA PHE A 32 12.13 -10.00 -3.35
C PHE A 32 11.44 -11.21 -2.73
N ARG A 33 11.75 -12.43 -3.18
CA ARG A 33 11.18 -13.66 -2.60
C ARG A 33 11.63 -13.90 -1.17
N TYR A 34 12.88 -13.59 -0.85
CA TYR A 34 13.46 -13.81 0.48
C TYR A 34 13.35 -12.60 1.41
N ASN A 35 12.83 -11.47 0.92
CA ASN A 35 12.62 -10.27 1.72
C ASN A 35 11.20 -10.27 2.31
N ASP A 36 11.13 -10.34 3.64
CA ASP A 36 9.89 -10.36 4.43
C ASP A 36 9.15 -9.01 4.45
N MET A 37 9.83 -7.91 4.11
CA MET A 37 9.18 -6.60 3.93
C MET A 37 8.38 -6.52 2.63
N VAL A 38 8.63 -7.40 1.66
CA VAL A 38 7.97 -7.40 0.34
C VAL A 38 6.83 -8.42 0.33
N ILE A 39 5.61 -7.93 0.54
CA ILE A 39 4.41 -8.79 0.61
C ILE A 39 3.88 -9.25 -0.75
N ARG A 40 4.18 -8.51 -1.82
CA ARG A 40 3.72 -8.78 -3.19
C ARG A 40 4.61 -8.00 -4.17
N ASN A 41 5.05 -8.68 -5.22
CA ASN A 41 5.69 -8.05 -6.37
C ASN A 41 4.93 -8.40 -7.66
N LEU A 42 5.09 -7.57 -8.69
CA LEU A 42 4.62 -7.82 -10.05
C LEU A 42 5.68 -7.29 -11.00
N VAL A 43 6.16 -8.16 -11.90
CA VAL A 43 7.12 -7.79 -12.94
C VAL A 43 6.41 -7.81 -14.29
N LEU A 44 6.49 -6.69 -15.01
CA LEU A 44 5.91 -6.55 -16.35
C LEU A 44 7.01 -6.23 -17.34
N ARG A 45 7.00 -6.90 -18.50
CA ARG A 45 7.92 -6.59 -19.60
C ARG A 45 7.30 -5.47 -20.46
N CYS A 46 7.91 -4.30 -20.43
CA CYS A 46 7.56 -3.19 -21.30
C CYS A 46 8.38 -3.27 -22.60
N LYS A 47 7.78 -2.86 -23.72
CA LYS A 47 8.49 -2.81 -25.02
C LYS A 47 9.45 -1.62 -25.11
N GLU A 48 9.14 -0.55 -24.38
CA GLU A 48 9.85 0.73 -24.39
C GLU A 48 10.06 1.21 -22.95
N ALA A 49 11.06 2.08 -22.76
CA ALA A 49 11.36 2.67 -21.47
C ALA A 49 10.37 3.81 -21.15
N ILE A 50 9.57 3.63 -20.09
CA ILE A 50 8.61 4.65 -19.63
C ILE A 50 9.30 5.56 -18.62
N THR A 51 9.52 6.82 -18.98
CA THR A 51 10.17 7.84 -18.11
C THR A 51 9.18 8.83 -17.51
N GLU A 52 7.91 8.76 -17.91
CA GLU A 52 6.88 9.67 -17.42
C GLU A 52 6.44 9.37 -16.00
N GLN A 53 5.95 10.41 -15.32
CA GLN A 53 5.45 10.27 -13.97
C GLN A 53 4.13 9.49 -13.94
N SER A 54 4.03 8.56 -12.99
CA SER A 54 2.81 7.75 -12.81
C SER A 54 1.60 8.63 -12.47
N PRO A 55 0.39 8.23 -12.87
CA PRO A 55 -0.84 8.95 -12.51
C PRO A 55 -1.01 9.10 -10.99
N VAL A 56 -0.61 8.09 -10.22
CA VAL A 56 -0.66 8.10 -8.74
C VAL A 56 0.27 9.16 -8.18
N ALA A 57 1.51 9.22 -8.67
CA ALA A 57 2.48 10.21 -8.20
C ALA A 57 2.11 11.64 -8.63
N ARG A 58 1.50 11.81 -9.82
CA ARG A 58 0.96 13.11 -10.26
C ARG A 58 -0.18 13.59 -9.36
N GLN A 59 -1.13 12.70 -9.03
CA GLN A 59 -2.26 13.03 -8.17
C GLN A 59 -1.84 13.39 -6.73
N GLU A 60 -0.81 12.73 -6.20
CA GLU A 60 -0.27 13.05 -4.87
C GLU A 60 0.39 14.44 -4.83
N GLN A 61 1.14 14.81 -5.89
CA GLN A 61 1.71 16.16 -6.01
C GLN A 61 0.65 17.25 -6.13
N GLU A 62 -0.43 16.99 -6.87
CA GLU A 62 -1.54 17.93 -7.02
C GLU A 62 -2.27 18.17 -5.68
N ASN A 63 -2.54 17.10 -4.93
CA ASN A 63 -3.15 17.19 -3.60
C ASN A 63 -2.27 17.96 -2.59
N ASN A 64 -0.95 17.82 -2.68
CA ASN A 64 -0.01 18.55 -1.82
C ASN A 64 0.17 20.03 -2.20
N ARG A 65 -0.30 20.48 -3.37
CA ARG A 65 -0.22 21.89 -3.81
C ARG A 65 -1.47 22.72 -3.49
N ALA A 66 -2.58 22.09 -3.08
CA ALA A 66 -3.72 22.83 -2.58
C ALA A 66 -3.38 23.52 -1.24
N PRO A 67 -3.60 24.83 -1.07
CA PRO A 67 -3.38 25.48 0.22
C PRO A 67 -4.29 24.82 1.26
N ARG A 68 -3.70 24.37 2.37
CA ARG A 68 -4.44 23.83 3.51
C ARG A 68 -5.26 24.94 4.18
N SER A 69 -6.37 25.36 3.58
CA SER A 69 -7.41 26.08 4.30
C SER A 69 -8.12 25.08 5.21
N GLY A 70 -7.98 25.25 6.52
CA GLY A 70 -8.40 24.27 7.52
C GLY A 70 -9.90 23.93 7.46
N SER A 71 -10.20 22.62 7.54
CA SER A 71 -11.32 22.01 8.29
C SER A 71 -11.36 20.51 7.99
N GLY A 72 -11.53 19.67 9.01
CA GLY A 72 -12.10 18.33 8.83
C GLY A 72 -11.18 17.11 8.87
N ARG A 73 -10.23 17.00 9.81
CA ARG A 73 -9.76 15.67 10.23
C ARG A 73 -10.81 15.06 11.17
N ARG A 74 -11.84 14.43 10.60
CA ARG A 74 -12.76 13.52 11.29
C ARG A 74 -13.12 12.37 10.36
N PHE A 75 -12.47 11.21 10.56
CA PHE A 75 -13.11 9.90 10.60
C PHE A 75 -12.05 8.86 11.02
N TYR A 76 -11.81 8.77 12.32
CA TYR A 76 -11.51 7.50 12.97
C TYR A 76 -12.74 7.23 13.83
N SER A 77 -13.59 6.31 13.39
CA SER A 77 -14.72 5.85 14.21
C SER A 77 -14.15 5.02 15.35
N GLU A 78 -14.09 5.64 16.51
CA GLU A 78 -13.98 4.98 17.80
C GLU A 78 -15.28 4.20 18.00
N SER A 79 -15.26 2.93 17.64
CA SER A 79 -16.33 1.98 17.94
C SER A 79 -15.70 0.62 18.17
N ASP A 80 -14.89 0.56 19.24
CA ASP A 80 -14.45 -0.68 19.86
C ASP A 80 -14.53 -0.57 21.39
N GLU A 81 -15.56 0.12 21.89
CA GLU A 81 -16.01 0.03 23.28
C GLU A 81 -17.50 -0.32 23.30
N THR A 82 -17.77 -1.61 23.31
CA THR A 82 -18.77 -2.30 24.17
C THR A 82 -19.01 -3.71 23.64
N ARG A 83 -18.07 -4.61 23.95
CA ARG A 83 -18.34 -6.06 23.99
C ARG A 83 -17.70 -6.65 25.22
N GLU A 84 -18.22 -6.27 26.38
CA GLU A 84 -18.15 -7.10 27.58
C GLU A 84 -19.55 -7.62 27.87
N LEU A 85 -19.74 -8.93 27.63
CA LEU A 85 -20.76 -9.71 28.31
C LEU A 85 -20.05 -10.40 29.49
N PRO A 86 -20.55 -10.23 30.72
CA PRO A 86 -20.57 -11.32 31.65
C PRO A 86 -22.00 -11.69 32.04
N GLU A 87 -22.18 -13.00 32.12
CA GLU A 87 -23.35 -13.76 32.54
C GLU A 87 -23.71 -13.51 34.01
N GLY A 88 -24.98 -13.80 34.35
CA GLY A 88 -25.29 -14.39 35.66
C GLY A 88 -26.09 -13.54 36.65
N GLU A 89 -27.31 -14.01 36.89
CA GLU A 89 -28.04 -14.01 38.18
C GLU A 89 -28.48 -12.67 38.80
N ALA A 90 -29.80 -12.48 38.92
CA ALA A 90 -30.48 -12.42 40.23
C ALA A 90 -32.00 -12.25 40.08
N GLN A 91 -32.71 -13.25 40.63
CA GLN A 91 -34.01 -13.22 41.32
C GLN A 91 -35.28 -12.81 40.56
#